data_AF-A0AAN7HRA4-F1
#
_entry.id   AF-A0AAN7HRA4-F1
#
_cell.length_a   1.000
_cell.length_b   1.000
_cell.length_c   1.000
_cell.angle_alpha   90.00
_cell.angle_beta   90.00
_cell.angle_gamma   90.00
#
_symmetry.space_group_name_H-M   'P 1'
#
loop_
_entity.id
_entity.type
_entity.pdbx_description
1 polymer ?
#
loop_
_entity_poly.entity_id
_entity_poly.type
_entity_poly.pdbx_seq_one_letter_code
_entity_poly.pdbx_strand_id
1 'polypeptide(L)'
;MLSLLGYDLALWLLKVNFLLSFLPSEKFNLVISMDYGLGIPGDGRCLFRSVVHGACLREGKPSPSESRQKELADELRAKVADEFIRRRADTEWFLEGDFDTYVIQMRQPHIWGGEPELLMASHVLQTPITVSMWDKSSGNLKIIAEYGQEYGKENPIRVLYHGYGHYDALKSAINSAESKLPFMGRKY
;
A
#
# COMPACT_ATOMS: atom_id res chain seq x y z
N MET A 1 39.23 37.91 -5.81
CA MET A 1 39.16 36.78 -4.86
C MET A 1 37.89 36.95 -4.03
N LEU A 2 36.76 36.37 -4.47
CA LEU A 2 35.49 36.40 -3.74
C LEU A 2 34.87 35.00 -3.84
N SER A 3 34.93 34.27 -2.73
CA SER A 3 34.29 32.96 -2.55
C SER A 3 32.88 33.14 -2.01
N LEU A 4 31.86 32.85 -2.81
CA LEU A 4 30.47 32.78 -2.34
C LEU A 4 29.74 31.64 -3.05
N LEU A 5 30.06 30.39 -2.70
CA LEU A 5 29.20 29.24 -2.99
C LEU A 5 29.30 28.26 -1.82
N GLY A 6 28.56 28.58 -0.76
CA GLY A 6 28.46 27.77 0.44
C GLY A 6 27.11 27.99 1.11
N TYR A 7 26.03 28.04 0.32
CA TYR A 7 24.69 27.94 0.88
C TYR A 7 24.46 26.47 1.21
N ASP A 8 24.76 26.19 2.45
CA ASP A 8 24.57 24.97 3.22
C ASP A 8 23.35 24.15 2.75
N LEU A 9 23.62 22.98 2.18
CA LEU A 9 22.61 22.01 1.75
C LEU A 9 21.65 21.67 2.91
N ALA A 10 22.12 21.76 4.17
CA ALA A 10 21.29 21.57 5.34
C ALA A 10 20.27 22.71 5.53
N LEU A 11 20.65 23.97 5.24
CA LEU A 11 19.69 25.09 5.24
C LEU A 11 18.66 24.98 4.12
N TRP A 12 19.06 24.44 2.96
CA TRP A 12 18.12 24.17 1.88
C TRP A 12 17.13 23.07 2.25
N LEU A 13 17.61 21.94 2.80
CA LEU A 13 16.76 20.85 3.28
C LEU A 13 15.86 21.28 4.45
N LEU A 14 16.36 22.09 5.38
CA LEU A 14 15.57 22.67 6.47
C LEU A 14 14.50 23.64 5.95
N LYS A 15 14.82 24.47 4.96
CA LYS A 15 13.84 25.37 4.32
C LYS A 15 12.79 24.60 3.52
N VAL A 16 13.18 23.53 2.83
CA VAL A 16 12.24 22.64 2.13
C VAL A 16 11.32 21.94 3.14
N ASN A 17 11.86 21.34 4.20
CA ASN A 17 11.06 20.72 5.25
C ASN A 17 10.13 21.73 5.98
N PHE A 18 10.61 22.95 6.21
CA PHE A 18 9.80 24.03 6.78
C PHE A 18 8.67 24.46 5.83
N LEU A 19 8.95 24.62 4.54
CA LEU A 19 7.93 24.93 3.52
C LEU A 19 6.91 23.80 3.35
N LEU A 20 7.34 22.53 3.45
CA LEU A 20 6.44 21.37 3.42
C LEU A 20 5.47 21.34 4.60
N SER A 21 5.84 21.91 5.77
CA SER A 21 4.97 22.00 6.95
C SER A 21 3.80 22.99 6.80
N PHE A 22 3.84 23.89 5.81
CA PHE A 22 2.74 24.81 5.48
C PHE A 22 1.84 24.31 4.35
N LEU A 23 2.12 23.13 3.78
CA LEU A 23 1.24 22.55 2.79
C LEU A 23 -0.06 22.06 3.46
N PRO A 24 -1.24 22.37 2.89
CA PRO A 24 -2.51 21.78 3.30
C PRO A 24 -2.36 20.26 3.38
N SER A 25 -2.96 19.63 4.39
CA SER A 25 -2.77 18.19 4.67
C SER A 25 -3.02 17.28 3.47
N GLU A 26 -3.87 17.71 2.52
CA GLU A 26 -4.11 17.04 1.24
C GLU A 26 -2.90 17.07 0.29
N LYS A 27 -2.18 18.20 0.20
CA LYS A 27 -0.98 18.33 -0.64
C LYS A 27 0.20 17.54 -0.06
N PHE A 28 0.31 17.45 1.27
CA PHE A 28 1.34 16.65 1.93
C PHE A 28 1.08 15.14 1.72
N ASN A 29 -0.18 14.70 1.86
CA ASN A 29 -0.60 13.34 1.54
C ASN A 29 -0.34 12.98 0.07
N LEU A 30 -0.54 13.92 -0.86
CA LEU A 30 -0.25 13.73 -2.28
C LEU A 30 1.25 13.54 -2.55
N VAL A 31 2.13 14.31 -1.91
CA VAL A 31 3.59 14.19 -2.06
C VAL A 31 4.09 12.85 -1.52
N ILE A 32 3.62 12.42 -0.34
CA ILE A 32 3.98 11.11 0.23
C ILE A 32 3.41 9.96 -0.62
N SER A 33 2.17 10.11 -1.10
CA SER A 33 1.57 9.16 -2.05
C SER A 33 2.43 8.99 -3.30
N MET A 34 3.05 10.07 -3.79
CA MET A 34 3.91 10.04 -4.98
C MET A 34 5.25 9.35 -4.75
N ASP A 35 5.83 9.47 -3.55
CA ASP A 35 7.13 8.86 -3.25
C ASP A 35 7.03 7.36 -2.94
N TYR A 36 5.96 6.91 -2.27
CA TYR A 36 5.82 5.52 -1.82
C TYR A 36 4.86 4.67 -2.67
N GLY A 37 3.81 5.29 -3.22
CA GLY A 37 2.82 4.65 -4.08
C GLY A 37 3.25 4.57 -5.54
N LEU A 38 2.52 3.78 -6.33
CA LEU A 38 2.67 3.69 -7.78
C LEU A 38 1.69 4.58 -8.54
N GLY A 39 0.76 5.26 -7.86
CA GLY A 39 -0.24 6.12 -8.48
C GLY A 39 -1.39 5.31 -9.08
N ILE A 40 -1.92 4.36 -8.33
CA ILE A 40 -3.07 3.54 -8.76
C ILE A 40 -4.31 4.44 -8.93
N PRO A 41 -5.09 4.30 -10.02
CA PRO A 41 -6.30 5.08 -10.21
C PRO A 41 -7.30 4.89 -9.05
N GLY A 42 -7.88 5.99 -8.57
CA GLY A 42 -8.91 6.02 -7.53
C GLY A 42 -10.30 5.62 -8.04
N ASP A 43 -10.41 4.43 -8.63
CA ASP A 43 -11.67 3.81 -9.04
C ASP A 43 -12.04 2.64 -8.11
N GLY A 44 -13.20 2.01 -8.34
CA GLY A 44 -13.64 0.85 -7.55
C GLY A 44 -12.70 -0.35 -7.60
N ARG A 45 -11.69 -0.37 -8.49
CA ARG A 45 -10.69 -1.44 -8.60
C ARG A 45 -9.40 -1.13 -7.85
N CYS A 46 -9.25 0.04 -7.22
CA CYS A 46 -7.96 0.46 -6.64
C CYS A 46 -7.32 -0.61 -5.75
N LEU A 47 -8.06 -1.22 -4.83
CA LEU A 47 -7.56 -2.31 -3.98
C LEU A 47 -7.02 -3.50 -4.79
N PHE A 48 -7.81 -4.03 -5.72
CA PHE A 48 -7.41 -5.20 -6.50
C PHE A 48 -6.25 -4.89 -7.44
N ARG A 49 -6.20 -3.69 -8.03
CA ARG A 49 -5.04 -3.23 -8.80
C ARG A 49 -3.80 -3.18 -7.92
N SER A 50 -3.89 -2.60 -6.74
CA SER A 50 -2.78 -2.48 -5.80
C SER A 50 -2.20 -3.84 -5.40
N VAL A 51 -3.07 -4.83 -5.15
CA VAL A 51 -2.65 -6.20 -4.86
C VAL A 51 -1.96 -6.86 -6.07
N VAL A 52 -2.54 -6.75 -7.26
CA VAL A 52 -1.95 -7.31 -8.49
C VAL A 52 -0.58 -6.69 -8.79
N HIS A 53 -0.46 -5.36 -8.69
CA HIS A 53 0.82 -4.67 -8.87
C HIS A 53 1.84 -5.10 -7.82
N GLY A 54 1.43 -5.15 -6.55
CA GLY A 54 2.30 -5.63 -5.48
C GLY A 54 2.79 -7.06 -5.71
N ALA A 55 1.93 -7.93 -6.28
CA ALA A 55 2.34 -9.27 -6.68
C ALA A 55 3.36 -9.26 -7.84
N CYS A 56 3.18 -8.40 -8.86
CA CYS A 56 4.17 -8.23 -9.93
C CYS A 56 5.52 -7.73 -9.40
N LEU A 57 5.51 -6.73 -8.50
CA LEU A 57 6.71 -6.21 -7.86
C LEU A 57 7.44 -7.30 -7.07
N ARG A 58 6.70 -8.14 -6.34
CA ARG A 58 7.25 -9.29 -5.59
C ARG A 58 8.04 -10.24 -6.49
N GLU A 59 7.54 -10.45 -7.71
CA GLU A 59 8.14 -11.33 -8.72
C GLU A 59 9.24 -10.65 -9.55
N GLY A 60 9.56 -9.39 -9.29
CA GLY A 60 10.51 -8.60 -10.09
C GLY A 60 10.02 -8.32 -11.52
N LYS A 61 8.72 -8.47 -11.77
CA LYS A 61 8.11 -8.21 -13.08
C LYS A 61 7.84 -6.72 -13.27
N PRO A 62 7.92 -6.20 -14.50
CA PRO A 62 7.51 -4.84 -14.78
C PRO A 62 6.03 -4.64 -14.47
N SER A 63 5.67 -3.40 -14.15
CA SER A 63 4.27 -3.02 -13.94
C SER A 63 3.45 -3.31 -15.21
N PRO A 64 2.30 -4.02 -15.10
CA PRO A 64 1.46 -4.31 -16.25
C PRO A 64 0.89 -3.02 -16.85
N SER A 65 0.52 -3.04 -18.14
CA SER A 65 -0.19 -1.89 -18.76
C SER A 65 -1.51 -1.60 -18.06
N GLU A 66 -2.03 -0.38 -18.17
CA GLU A 66 -3.28 0.01 -17.52
C GLU A 66 -4.47 -0.90 -17.88
N SER A 67 -4.58 -1.31 -19.16
CA SER A 67 -5.59 -2.27 -19.61
C SER A 67 -5.42 -3.63 -18.93
N ARG A 68 -4.18 -4.14 -18.86
CA ARG A 68 -3.88 -5.42 -18.24
C ARG A 68 -4.10 -5.39 -16.73
N GLN A 69 -3.82 -4.26 -16.08
CA GLN A 69 -4.14 -4.06 -14.68
C GLN A 69 -5.64 -4.18 -14.40
N LYS A 70 -6.50 -3.66 -15.28
CA LYS A 70 -7.96 -3.78 -15.14
C LYS A 70 -8.40 -5.25 -15.21
N GLU A 71 -7.92 -5.96 -16.23
CA GLU A 71 -8.24 -7.37 -16.44
C GLU A 71 -7.81 -8.22 -15.23
N LEU A 72 -6.57 -8.06 -14.78
CA LEU A 72 -6.04 -8.81 -13.63
C LEU A 72 -6.76 -8.45 -12.32
N ALA A 73 -7.14 -7.18 -12.13
CA ALA A 73 -7.91 -6.74 -10.98
C ALA A 73 -9.31 -7.36 -10.95
N ASP A 74 -9.99 -7.40 -12.11
CA ASP A 74 -11.31 -8.01 -12.24
C ASP A 74 -11.25 -9.53 -12.09
N GLU A 75 -10.19 -10.18 -12.60
CA GLU A 75 -9.93 -11.61 -12.39
C GLU A 75 -9.70 -11.93 -10.91
N LEU A 76 -8.85 -11.16 -10.21
CA LEU A 76 -8.61 -11.34 -8.78
C LEU A 76 -9.89 -11.13 -7.98
N ARG A 77 -10.67 -10.08 -8.29
CA ARG A 77 -11.97 -9.81 -7.68
C ARG A 77 -12.93 -10.97 -7.81
N ALA A 78 -13.03 -11.58 -9.00
CA ALA A 78 -13.88 -12.74 -9.22
C ALA A 78 -13.45 -13.93 -8.34
N LYS A 79 -12.14 -14.20 -8.26
CA LYS A 79 -11.60 -15.26 -7.40
C LYS A 79 -11.81 -14.99 -5.91
N VAL A 80 -11.71 -13.73 -5.48
CA VAL A 80 -12.00 -13.32 -4.10
C VAL A 80 -13.48 -13.57 -3.76
N ALA A 81 -14.40 -13.25 -4.67
CA ALA A 81 -15.82 -13.56 -4.49
C ALA A 81 -16.09 -15.07 -4.43
N ASP A 82 -15.39 -15.88 -5.23
CA ASP A 82 -15.46 -17.35 -5.14
C ASP A 82 -14.89 -17.88 -3.81
N GLU A 83 -13.81 -17.26 -3.33
CA GLU A 83 -13.15 -17.63 -2.08
C GLU A 83 -14.03 -17.35 -0.86
N PHE A 84 -14.78 -16.24 -0.85
CA PHE A 84 -15.82 -15.99 0.16
C PHE A 84 -16.82 -17.14 0.22
N ILE A 85 -17.35 -17.58 -0.93
CA ILE A 85 -18.31 -18.70 -0.98
C ILE A 85 -17.68 -19.97 -0.40
N ARG A 86 -16.43 -20.26 -0.79
CA ARG A 86 -15.69 -21.43 -0.31
C ARG A 86 -15.47 -21.40 1.21
N ARG A 87 -15.32 -20.22 1.79
CA ARG A 87 -15.03 -19.99 3.21
C ARG A 87 -16.22 -19.41 3.99
N ARG A 88 -17.44 -19.53 3.48
CA ARG A 88 -18.63 -18.88 4.05
C ARG A 88 -18.75 -19.05 5.56
N ALA A 89 -18.51 -20.27 6.07
CA ALA A 89 -18.57 -20.57 7.50
C ALA A 89 -17.62 -19.70 8.36
N ASP A 90 -16.46 -19.31 7.81
CA ASP A 90 -15.46 -18.52 8.51
C ASP A 90 -15.66 -17.01 8.28
N THR A 91 -16.37 -16.62 7.22
CA THR A 91 -16.41 -15.22 6.75
C THR A 91 -17.74 -14.50 6.95
N GLU A 92 -18.86 -15.23 6.90
CA GLU A 92 -20.19 -14.62 6.86
C GLU A 92 -20.48 -13.72 8.07
N TRP A 93 -19.99 -14.09 9.25
CA TRP A 93 -20.28 -13.38 10.50
C TRP A 93 -19.67 -11.97 10.59
N PHE A 94 -18.63 -11.67 9.81
CA PHE A 94 -17.97 -10.35 9.81
C PHE A 94 -18.28 -9.49 8.57
N LEU A 95 -19.01 -10.02 7.60
CA LEU A 95 -19.43 -9.25 6.44
C LEU A 95 -20.64 -8.39 6.79
N GLU A 96 -20.64 -7.16 6.29
CA GLU A 96 -21.75 -6.24 6.49
C GLU A 96 -22.91 -6.57 5.55
N GLY A 97 -24.09 -6.84 6.13
CA GLY A 97 -25.31 -7.11 5.38
C GLY A 97 -25.53 -8.59 5.06
N ASP A 98 -26.32 -8.84 4.02
CA ASP A 98 -26.61 -10.19 3.54
C ASP A 98 -25.42 -10.75 2.74
N PHE A 99 -24.96 -11.96 3.09
CA PHE A 99 -23.78 -12.57 2.50
C PHE A 99 -23.88 -12.72 0.98
N ASP A 100 -24.99 -13.27 0.50
CA ASP A 100 -25.15 -13.59 -0.91
C ASP A 100 -25.22 -12.29 -1.74
N THR A 101 -25.90 -11.27 -1.22
CA THR A 101 -25.92 -9.92 -1.78
C THR A 101 -24.53 -9.29 -1.81
N TYR A 102 -23.77 -9.39 -0.70
CA TYR A 102 -22.41 -8.88 -0.60
C TYR A 102 -21.50 -9.49 -1.67
N VAL A 103 -21.52 -10.82 -1.81
CA VAL A 103 -20.70 -11.54 -2.80
C VAL A 103 -21.08 -11.17 -4.24
N ILE A 104 -22.38 -11.05 -4.53
CA ILE A 104 -22.86 -10.61 -5.86
C ILE A 104 -22.39 -9.20 -6.18
N GLN A 105 -22.48 -8.28 -5.21
CA GLN A 105 -22.03 -6.90 -5.36
C GLN A 105 -20.51 -6.81 -5.51
N MET A 106 -19.74 -7.57 -4.74
CA MET A 106 -18.28 -7.51 -4.77
C MET A 106 -17.70 -7.85 -6.15
N ARG A 107 -18.39 -8.67 -6.94
CA ARG A 107 -18.02 -8.96 -8.34
C ARG A 107 -18.15 -7.74 -9.27
N GLN A 108 -18.93 -6.73 -8.89
CA GLN A 108 -19.14 -5.55 -9.72
C GLN A 108 -17.95 -4.61 -9.66
N PRO A 109 -17.32 -4.23 -10.79
CA PRO A 109 -16.01 -3.58 -10.74
C PRO A 109 -15.96 -2.16 -10.16
N HIS A 110 -17.12 -1.55 -9.93
CA HIS A 110 -17.26 -0.22 -9.33
C HIS A 110 -17.41 -0.29 -7.80
N ILE A 111 -17.65 -1.47 -7.23
CA ILE A 111 -17.71 -1.68 -5.78
C ILE A 111 -16.30 -1.69 -5.21
N TRP A 112 -16.12 -0.95 -4.13
CA TRP A 112 -14.85 -0.80 -3.44
C TRP A 112 -14.62 -2.02 -2.55
N GLY A 113 -13.39 -2.55 -2.55
CA GLY A 113 -12.98 -3.57 -1.60
C GLY A 113 -12.41 -2.96 -0.32
N GLY A 114 -12.18 -3.80 0.68
CA GLY A 114 -11.51 -3.43 1.91
C GLY A 114 -10.80 -4.61 2.58
N GLU A 115 -10.81 -4.61 3.91
CA GLU A 115 -10.19 -5.65 4.75
C GLU A 115 -10.69 -7.07 4.44
N PRO A 116 -12.01 -7.33 4.30
CA PRO A 116 -12.51 -8.65 3.93
C PRO A 116 -11.89 -9.18 2.62
N GLU A 117 -11.82 -8.33 1.59
CA GLU A 117 -11.25 -8.69 0.29
C GLU A 117 -9.75 -8.95 0.38
N LEU A 118 -9.01 -8.20 1.21
CA LEU A 118 -7.57 -8.42 1.40
C LEU A 118 -7.29 -9.76 2.08
N LEU A 119 -8.10 -10.13 3.08
CA LEU A 119 -8.02 -11.44 3.72
C LEU A 119 -8.25 -12.56 2.69
N MET A 120 -9.33 -12.49 1.91
CA MET A 120 -9.61 -13.48 0.87
C MET A 120 -8.55 -13.48 -0.24
N ALA A 121 -8.06 -12.32 -0.66
CA ALA A 121 -7.01 -12.21 -1.67
C ALA A 121 -5.72 -12.91 -1.20
N SER A 122 -5.40 -12.84 0.10
CA SER A 122 -4.24 -13.55 0.66
C SER A 122 -4.36 -15.07 0.50
N HIS A 123 -5.56 -15.63 0.65
CA HIS A 123 -5.83 -17.05 0.40
C HIS A 123 -5.81 -17.41 -1.08
N VAL A 124 -6.42 -16.58 -1.94
CA VAL A 124 -6.43 -16.78 -3.40
C VAL A 124 -5.01 -16.80 -3.96
N LEU A 125 -4.16 -15.89 -3.50
CA LEU A 125 -2.77 -15.76 -3.95
C LEU A 125 -1.79 -16.64 -3.16
N GLN A 126 -2.25 -17.28 -2.07
CA GLN A 126 -1.42 -18.00 -1.09
C GLN A 126 -0.16 -17.22 -0.72
N THR A 127 -0.33 -15.93 -0.42
CA THR A 127 0.77 -15.01 -0.17
C THR A 127 0.36 -14.03 0.93
N PRO A 128 1.24 -13.72 1.91
CA PRO A 128 0.93 -12.71 2.92
C PRO A 128 0.77 -11.31 2.29
N ILE A 129 -0.16 -10.54 2.84
CA ILE A 129 -0.41 -9.15 2.43
C ILE A 129 -0.18 -8.24 3.64
N THR A 130 0.65 -7.22 3.47
CA THR A 130 0.90 -6.18 4.48
C THR A 130 0.28 -4.86 4.02
N VAL A 131 -0.58 -4.28 4.86
CA VAL A 131 -1.16 -2.96 4.65
C VAL A 131 -0.41 -1.96 5.49
N SER A 132 0.18 -0.97 4.83
CA SER A 132 0.84 0.16 5.48
C SER A 132 0.04 1.44 5.29
N MET A 133 0.15 2.37 6.23
CA MET A 133 -0.39 3.71 6.13
C MET A 133 0.67 4.71 6.58
N TRP A 134 0.66 5.90 5.98
CA TRP A 134 1.52 6.99 6.46
C TRP A 134 0.98 7.55 7.77
N ASP A 135 1.79 7.49 8.82
CA ASP A 135 1.49 8.14 10.09
C ASP A 135 2.09 9.54 10.12
N LYS A 136 1.20 10.54 10.17
CA LYS A 136 1.57 11.96 10.24
C LYS A 136 2.28 12.34 11.53
N SER A 137 2.01 11.62 12.62
CA SER A 137 2.58 11.92 13.93
C SER A 137 4.05 11.52 14.03
N SER A 138 4.42 10.37 13.46
CA SER A 138 5.79 9.87 13.40
C SER A 138 6.53 10.24 12.12
N GLY A 139 5.82 10.67 11.07
CA GLY A 139 6.42 10.96 9.77
C GLY A 139 7.00 9.70 9.10
N ASN A 140 6.40 8.54 9.33
CA ASN A 140 6.84 7.27 8.76
C ASN A 140 5.67 6.36 8.35
N LEU A 141 5.96 5.34 7.54
CA LEU A 141 5.01 4.28 7.24
C LEU A 141 4.85 3.35 8.45
N LYS A 142 3.60 3.08 8.83
CA LYS A 142 3.24 2.08 9.84
C LYS A 142 2.46 0.96 9.20
N ILE A 143 2.77 -0.27 9.59
CA ILE A 143 1.93 -1.42 9.28
C ILE A 143 0.67 -1.30 10.13
N ILE A 144 -0.49 -1.34 9.48
CA ILE A 144 -1.80 -1.23 10.14
C ILE A 144 -2.59 -2.54 10.12
N ALA A 145 -2.28 -3.44 9.18
CA ALA A 145 -2.89 -4.76 9.09
C ALA A 145 -1.99 -5.74 8.34
N GLU A 146 -2.12 -7.02 8.67
CA GLU A 146 -1.42 -8.12 8.02
C GLU A 146 -2.38 -9.30 7.83
N TYR A 147 -2.39 -9.89 6.62
CA TYR A 147 -3.24 -11.01 6.26
C TYR A 147 -2.41 -12.15 5.68
N GLY A 148 -2.90 -13.39 5.78
CA GLY A 148 -2.28 -14.56 5.15
C GLY A 148 -0.92 -14.95 5.73
N GLN A 149 -0.69 -14.70 7.02
CA GLN A 149 0.58 -15.02 7.69
C GLN A 149 0.88 -16.53 7.73
N GLU A 150 -0.14 -17.36 7.56
CA GLU A 150 -0.02 -18.81 7.38
C GLU A 150 0.70 -19.22 6.08
N TYR A 151 0.79 -18.32 5.10
CA TYR A 151 1.51 -18.56 3.83
C TYR A 151 2.98 -18.13 3.89
N GLY A 152 3.45 -17.67 5.05
CA GLY A 152 4.81 -17.21 5.28
C GLY A 152 4.88 -15.76 5.73
N LYS A 153 6.10 -15.30 6.03
CA LYS A 153 6.38 -13.93 6.50
C LYS A 153 7.33 -13.15 5.60
N GLU A 154 7.92 -13.85 4.64
CA GLU A 154 8.92 -13.26 3.75
C GLU A 154 8.27 -12.68 2.51
N ASN A 155 8.79 -11.55 2.07
CA ASN A 155 8.42 -10.90 0.82
C ASN A 155 6.88 -10.75 0.60
N PRO A 156 6.12 -10.15 1.54
CA PRO A 156 4.68 -10.00 1.38
C PRO A 156 4.32 -9.06 0.22
N ILE A 157 3.10 -9.20 -0.29
CA ILE A 157 2.49 -8.16 -1.13
C ILE A 157 2.25 -6.95 -0.25
N ARG A 158 2.82 -5.79 -0.63
CA ARG A 158 2.72 -4.57 0.16
C ARG A 158 1.78 -3.57 -0.51
N VAL A 159 0.77 -3.13 0.23
CA VAL A 159 -0.18 -2.11 -0.21
C VAL A 159 -0.14 -0.92 0.74
N LEU A 160 -0.38 0.27 0.20
CA LEU A 160 -0.47 1.54 0.92
C LEU A 160 -1.94 1.94 1.01
N TYR A 161 -2.44 2.14 2.22
CA TYR A 161 -3.77 2.70 2.48
C TYR A 161 -3.66 4.20 2.76
N HIS A 162 -4.46 5.01 2.08
CA HIS A 162 -4.42 6.46 2.20
C HIS A 162 -5.37 7.06 3.26
N GLY A 163 -6.17 6.24 3.95
CA GLY A 163 -7.05 6.68 5.02
C GLY A 163 -8.44 7.16 4.59
N TYR A 164 -8.71 7.26 3.27
CA TYR A 164 -10.00 7.70 2.72
C TYR A 164 -10.61 6.68 1.74
N GLY A 165 -10.33 5.39 1.92
CA GLY A 165 -10.84 4.31 1.07
C GLY A 165 -10.00 4.00 -0.18
N HIS A 166 -8.90 4.72 -0.42
CA HIS A 166 -8.00 4.45 -1.53
C HIS A 166 -6.80 3.59 -1.12
N TYR A 167 -6.48 2.62 -1.97
CA TYR A 167 -5.30 1.77 -1.86
C TYR A 167 -4.37 1.96 -3.06
N ASP A 168 -3.08 1.99 -2.80
CA ASP A 168 -2.01 2.00 -3.78
C ASP A 168 -1.06 0.80 -3.55
N ALA A 169 -0.25 0.45 -4.55
CA ALA A 169 0.82 -0.53 -4.40
C ALA A 169 2.05 0.15 -3.81
N LEU A 170 2.60 -0.42 -2.73
CA LEU A 170 3.76 0.13 -2.06
C LEU A 170 5.04 -0.38 -2.76
N LYS A 171 5.84 0.54 -3.30
CA LYS A 171 7.16 0.21 -3.87
C LYS A 171 8.05 -0.41 -2.78
N SER A 172 8.74 -1.52 -3.09
CA SER A 172 9.60 -2.19 -2.11
C SER A 172 10.86 -1.35 -1.82
N ALA A 173 10.75 -0.45 -0.86
CA ALA A 173 11.90 0.20 -0.22
C ALA A 173 11.54 0.58 1.22
N ILE A 174 11.17 -0.41 2.03
CA ILE A 174 11.57 -0.36 3.44
C ILE A 174 12.70 -1.38 3.54
N ASN A 175 13.91 -0.95 3.16
CA ASN A 175 15.08 -1.57 3.74
C ASN A 175 14.86 -1.51 5.24
N SER A 176 14.98 -2.64 5.92
CA SER A 176 15.22 -2.72 7.36
C SER A 176 16.57 -2.07 7.70
N ALA A 177 16.74 -0.81 7.34
CA ALA A 177 17.90 0.04 7.61
C ALA A 177 17.58 0.99 8.77
N GLU A 178 17.02 0.43 9.84
CA GLU A 178 17.41 0.82 11.19
C GLU A 178 18.35 -0.26 11.78
N SER A 179 19.32 -0.73 10.99
CA SER A 179 20.53 -1.28 11.58
C SER A 179 21.31 -0.10 12.16
N LYS A 180 21.10 0.14 13.45
CA LYS A 180 21.95 0.91 14.37
C LYS A 180 23.25 1.40 13.72
N LEU A 181 23.33 2.70 13.41
CA LEU A 181 24.63 3.35 13.26
C LEU A 181 25.33 3.26 14.62
N PRO A 182 26.50 2.60 14.74
CA PRO A 182 27.26 2.67 15.97
C PRO A 182 27.80 4.08 16.08
N PHE A 183 27.39 4.76 17.14
CA PHE A 183 28.03 5.97 17.63
C PHE A 183 29.50 5.65 17.91
N MET A 184 30.40 6.04 17.01
CA MET A 184 31.83 6.04 17.28
C MET A 184 32.32 7.48 17.16
N GLY A 185 32.67 8.03 18.32
CA GLY A 185 32.83 9.45 18.55
C GLY A 185 34.05 10.04 17.86
N ARG A 186 33.93 11.33 17.57
CA ARG A 186 35.07 12.22 17.39
C ARG A 186 35.93 12.17 18.66
N LYS A 187 37.20 11.83 18.53
CA LYS A 187 38.24 12.35 19.42
C LYS A 187 39.20 13.19 18.58
N TYR A 188 39.54 14.32 19.21
CA TYR A 188 40.44 15.39 18.80
C TYR A 188 41.78 14.90 18.29
#